data_AF-A0A2W2J243-F1
#
_entry.id   AF-A0A2W2J243-F1
#
_cell.length_a   1.000
_cell.length_b   1.000
_cell.length_c   1.000
_cell.angle_alpha   90.00
_cell.angle_beta   90.00
_cell.angle_gamma   90.00
#
_symmetry.space_group_name_H-M   'P 1'
#
loop_
_entity.id
_entity.type
_entity.pdbx_description
1 polymer ?
#
loop_
_entity_poly.entity_id
_entity_poly.type
_entity_poly.pdbx_seq_one_letter_code
_entity_poly.pdbx_strand_id
1 'polypeptide(L)'
;MLRRARAEARRLITWARDKADALPYGRGLTPVWATTAHTPSPLARAEDPKRRRDALCEYHAITDGHAELTSAPWYPAIAGDVLHIHYEASGQMSAFGETYVIEHSDKEDGLVLRLLAHTSQDPDAVGFYAPGMVGDPLMEPWMESGPASLTLVRDGRVIHPGR
;
A
#
# COMPACT_ATOMS: atom_id res chain seq x y z
N MET A 1 -15.25 -26.56 5.02
CA MET A 1 -14.69 -25.20 5.27
C MET A 1 -14.26 -24.47 4.00
N LEU A 2 -13.48 -25.07 3.07
CA LEU A 2 -12.93 -24.38 1.88
C LEU A 2 -13.96 -23.64 0.99
N ARG A 3 -15.20 -24.13 0.84
CA ARG A 3 -16.21 -23.46 0.00
C ARG A 3 -16.68 -22.12 0.55
N ARG A 4 -16.61 -21.92 1.88
CA ARG A 4 -17.04 -20.68 2.55
C ARG A 4 -16.00 -19.58 2.38
N ALA A 5 -14.73 -19.89 2.62
CA ALA A 5 -13.60 -18.97 2.40
C ALA A 5 -13.53 -18.48 0.94
N ARG A 6 -13.78 -19.36 -0.03
CA ARG A 6 -13.77 -19.00 -1.46
C ARG A 6 -14.93 -18.08 -1.86
N ALA A 7 -16.09 -18.22 -1.23
CA ALA A 7 -17.24 -17.34 -1.46
C ALA A 7 -17.03 -15.96 -0.82
N GLU A 8 -16.40 -15.93 0.35
CA GLU A 8 -16.05 -14.71 1.08
C GLU A 8 -14.96 -13.91 0.37
N ALA A 9 -13.90 -14.58 -0.11
CA ALA A 9 -12.88 -13.96 -0.95
C ALA A 9 -13.46 -13.38 -2.24
N ARG A 10 -14.37 -14.09 -2.92
CA ARG A 10 -15.06 -13.56 -4.10
C ARG A 10 -15.90 -12.32 -3.77
N ARG A 11 -16.60 -12.32 -2.63
CA ARG A 11 -17.34 -11.15 -2.16
C ARG A 11 -16.42 -9.96 -1.88
N LEU A 12 -15.28 -10.19 -1.24
CA LEU A 12 -14.28 -9.15 -0.97
C LEU A 12 -13.65 -8.61 -2.26
N ILE A 13 -13.37 -9.48 -3.24
CA ILE A 13 -12.84 -9.07 -4.56
C ILE A 13 -13.88 -8.25 -5.32
N THR A 14 -15.14 -8.68 -5.38
CA THR A 14 -16.22 -7.92 -6.03
C THR A 14 -16.45 -6.60 -5.31
N TRP A 15 -16.45 -6.58 -3.97
CA TRP A 15 -16.56 -5.36 -3.18
C TRP A 15 -15.38 -4.41 -3.41
N ALA A 16 -14.14 -4.91 -3.45
CA ALA A 16 -12.95 -4.10 -3.70
C ALA A 16 -12.97 -3.51 -5.11
N ARG A 17 -13.43 -4.27 -6.11
CA ARG A 17 -13.63 -3.79 -7.48
C ARG A 17 -14.71 -2.70 -7.55
N ASP A 18 -15.87 -2.97 -6.98
CA ASP A 18 -16.99 -2.01 -6.92
C ASP A 18 -16.61 -0.74 -6.15
N LYS A 19 -15.73 -0.84 -5.14
CA LYS A 19 -15.23 0.31 -4.38
C LYS A 19 -14.12 1.07 -5.09
N ALA A 20 -13.21 0.39 -5.78
CA ALA A 20 -12.21 1.03 -6.63
C ALA A 20 -12.88 1.86 -7.74
N ASP A 21 -13.96 1.35 -8.32
CA ASP A 21 -14.76 2.06 -9.33
C ASP A 21 -15.65 3.17 -8.75
N ALA A 22 -15.98 3.12 -7.44
CA ALA A 22 -16.79 4.12 -6.74
C ALA A 22 -15.98 5.23 -6.06
N LEU A 23 -14.64 5.18 -6.10
CA LEU A 23 -13.82 6.33 -5.71
C LEU A 23 -13.89 7.37 -6.83
N PRO A 24 -14.31 8.62 -6.53
CA PRO A 24 -14.61 9.62 -7.54
C PRO A 24 -13.32 10.23 -8.12
N TYR A 25 -12.57 9.47 -8.90
CA TYR A 25 -11.51 10.00 -9.76
C TYR A 25 -12.11 10.38 -11.12
N GLY A 26 -13.04 11.34 -11.12
CA GLY A 26 -13.79 11.71 -12.32
C GLY A 26 -14.40 13.10 -12.26
N ARG A 27 -13.65 14.07 -12.81
CA ARG A 27 -14.08 15.38 -13.34
C ARG A 27 -15.02 16.24 -12.49
N GLY A 28 -14.44 17.31 -11.94
CA GLY A 28 -15.09 18.62 -11.92
C GLY A 28 -15.93 18.88 -10.68
N LEU A 29 -15.27 19.17 -9.57
CA LEU A 29 -15.63 20.17 -8.55
C LEU A 29 -14.41 20.27 -7.62
N THR A 30 -13.70 21.39 -7.66
CA THR A 30 -12.53 21.67 -6.83
C THR A 30 -12.94 21.77 -5.35
N PRO A 31 -12.37 20.97 -4.42
CA PRO A 31 -12.52 21.23 -3.00
C PRO A 31 -11.56 22.36 -2.59
N VAL A 32 -12.12 23.38 -1.95
CA VAL A 32 -11.43 24.51 -1.33
C VAL A 32 -10.82 24.07 0.01
N TRP A 33 -9.84 23.16 -0.01
CA TRP A 33 -8.96 22.91 1.14
C TRP A 33 -7.74 22.09 0.73
N ALA A 34 -6.62 22.82 0.64
CA ALA A 34 -5.24 22.36 0.73
C ALA A 34 -4.72 21.39 -0.36
N THR A 35 -3.82 21.90 -1.19
CA THR A 35 -2.60 21.19 -1.56
C THR A 35 -1.90 20.71 -0.28
N THR A 36 -2.32 19.58 0.27
CA THR A 36 -1.57 18.91 1.33
C THR A 36 -0.27 18.45 0.70
N ALA A 37 0.85 19.01 1.16
CA ALA A 37 2.15 18.48 0.84
C ALA A 37 2.14 17.00 1.24
N HIS A 38 2.06 16.08 0.28
CA HIS A 38 2.12 14.66 0.56
C HIS A 38 3.44 14.41 1.29
N THR A 39 3.36 13.78 2.46
CA THR A 39 4.55 13.40 3.21
C THR A 39 5.32 12.42 2.33
N PRO A 40 6.55 12.76 1.88
CA PRO A 40 7.33 11.85 1.05
C PRO A 40 7.61 10.55 1.80
N SER A 41 7.75 9.46 1.07
CA SER A 41 8.08 8.17 1.66
C SER A 41 9.39 8.23 2.45
N PRO A 42 9.60 7.35 3.44
CA PRO A 42 10.86 7.25 4.17
C PRO A 42 12.09 7.21 3.25
N LEU A 43 12.04 6.42 2.17
CA LEU A 43 13.15 6.37 1.21
C LEU A 43 13.27 7.65 0.38
N ALA A 44 12.17 8.26 -0.04
CA ALA A 44 12.22 9.55 -0.72
C ALA A 44 12.83 10.66 0.17
N ARG A 45 12.55 10.64 1.48
CA ARG A 45 13.20 11.53 2.46
C ARG A 45 14.70 11.28 2.58
N ALA A 46 15.12 10.02 2.51
CA ALA A 46 16.52 9.61 2.63
C ALA A 46 17.39 9.99 1.41
N GLU A 47 16.79 10.13 0.22
CA GLU A 47 17.52 10.41 -1.02
C GLU A 47 18.25 11.77 -1.04
N ASP A 48 17.70 12.82 -0.41
CA ASP A 48 18.40 14.12 -0.35
C ASP A 48 19.65 14.10 0.54
N PRO A 49 19.59 13.64 1.81
CA PRO A 49 20.77 13.39 2.63
C PRO A 49 21.83 12.53 1.93
N LYS A 50 21.41 11.45 1.28
CA LYS A 50 22.28 10.54 0.54
C LYS A 50 23.05 11.25 -0.58
N ARG A 51 22.38 12.08 -1.40
CA ARG A 51 23.05 12.89 -2.43
C ARG A 51 24.09 13.84 -1.85
N ARG A 52 23.84 14.38 -0.65
CA ARG A 52 24.77 15.26 0.08
C ARG A 52 25.83 14.51 0.89
N ARG A 53 25.80 13.17 0.88
CA ARG A 53 26.66 12.29 1.70
C ARG A 53 26.51 12.54 3.21
N ASP A 54 25.30 12.87 3.64
CA ASP A 54 24.93 13.05 5.04
C ASP A 54 24.32 11.77 5.60
N ALA A 55 25.19 10.84 6.02
CA ALA A 55 24.79 9.52 6.47
C ALA A 55 23.93 9.53 7.74
N LEU A 56 24.09 10.53 8.61
CA LEU A 56 23.29 10.62 9.84
C LEU A 56 21.85 11.01 9.52
N CYS A 57 21.65 12.00 8.65
CA CYS A 57 20.30 12.36 8.21
C CYS A 57 19.64 11.26 7.37
N GLU A 58 20.41 10.53 6.55
CA GLU A 58 19.90 9.35 5.84
C GLU A 58 19.40 8.28 6.82
N TYR A 59 20.20 7.97 7.84
CA TYR A 59 19.84 7.02 8.89
C TYR A 59 18.57 7.43 9.64
N HIS A 60 18.44 8.70 10.00
CA HIS A 60 17.23 9.20 10.67
C HIS A 60 15.99 9.07 9.79
N ALA A 61 16.07 9.42 8.50
CA ALA A 61 14.94 9.27 7.59
C ALA A 61 14.40 7.83 7.50
N ILE A 62 15.31 6.84 7.51
CA ILE A 62 14.95 5.42 7.47
C ILE A 62 14.39 4.96 8.82
N THR A 63 15.07 5.28 9.92
CA THR A 63 14.67 4.83 11.26
C THR A 63 13.38 5.46 11.73
N ASP A 64 13.14 6.74 11.41
CA ASP A 64 11.87 7.41 11.70
C ASP A 64 10.72 6.77 10.92
N GLY A 65 10.94 6.43 9.64
CA GLY A 65 9.94 5.72 8.83
C GLY A 65 9.56 4.35 9.40
N HIS A 66 10.56 3.58 9.83
CA HIS A 66 10.34 2.30 10.51
C HIS A 66 9.62 2.48 11.86
N ALA A 67 10.01 3.47 12.66
CA ALA A 67 9.37 3.77 13.94
C ALA A 67 7.91 4.18 13.75
N GLU A 68 7.60 4.96 12.71
CA GLU A 68 6.24 5.37 12.36
C GLU A 68 5.35 4.17 12.04
N LEU A 69 5.84 3.23 11.22
CA LEU A 69 5.14 1.98 10.91
C LEU A 69 4.91 1.13 12.17
N THR A 70 5.99 0.84 12.89
CA THR A 70 5.98 -0.14 13.99
C THR A 70 5.31 0.38 15.26
N SER A 71 5.14 1.69 15.40
CA SER A 71 4.36 2.30 16.50
C SER A 71 2.88 2.46 16.17
N ALA A 72 2.46 2.20 14.93
CA ALA A 72 1.06 2.32 14.55
C ALA A 72 0.20 1.27 15.28
N PRO A 73 -0.98 1.63 15.82
CA PRO A 73 -1.80 0.73 16.65
C PRO A 73 -2.40 -0.44 15.87
N TRP A 74 -2.37 -0.39 14.55
CA TRP A 74 -2.83 -1.46 13.66
C TRP A 74 -1.71 -2.41 13.24
N TYR A 75 -0.44 -2.08 13.49
CA TYR A 75 0.73 -2.90 13.19
C TYR A 75 0.98 -3.90 14.34
N PRO A 76 1.39 -5.15 14.06
CA PRO A 76 1.67 -5.72 12.75
C PRO A 76 0.42 -6.00 11.91
N ALA A 77 0.62 -6.16 10.61
CA ALA A 77 -0.40 -6.70 9.72
C ALA A 77 -0.87 -8.10 10.16
N ILE A 78 -2.11 -8.44 9.82
CA ILE A 78 -2.67 -9.78 10.03
C ILE A 78 -3.23 -10.34 8.72
N ALA A 79 -3.33 -11.67 8.64
CA ALA A 79 -3.99 -12.30 7.50
C ALA A 79 -5.45 -11.82 7.39
N GLY A 80 -5.87 -11.49 6.16
CA GLY A 80 -7.18 -10.92 5.85
C GLY A 80 -7.19 -9.41 5.70
N ASP A 81 -6.15 -8.70 6.16
CA ASP A 81 -5.99 -7.28 5.86
C ASP A 81 -5.88 -7.05 4.35
N VAL A 82 -6.39 -5.92 3.88
CA VAL A 82 -6.30 -5.47 2.50
C VAL A 82 -5.48 -4.20 2.44
N LEU A 83 -4.44 -4.20 1.60
CA LEU A 83 -3.60 -3.05 1.32
C LEU A 83 -3.95 -2.52 -0.08
N HIS A 84 -4.29 -1.25 -0.17
CA HIS A 84 -4.40 -0.53 -1.43
C HIS A 84 -3.26 0.47 -1.55
N ILE A 85 -2.62 0.51 -2.71
CA ILE A 85 -1.52 1.42 -3.03
C ILE A 85 -1.95 2.24 -4.23
N HIS A 86 -1.87 3.56 -4.08
CA HIS A 86 -2.05 4.49 -5.19
C HIS A 86 -0.71 5.00 -5.68
N TYR A 87 -0.48 4.90 -6.99
CA TYR A 87 0.68 5.46 -7.66
C TYR A 87 0.24 6.66 -8.48
N GLU A 88 0.79 7.82 -8.14
CA GLU A 88 0.62 9.04 -8.91
C GLU A 88 1.26 8.92 -10.30
N ALA A 89 0.73 9.69 -11.26
CA ALA A 89 1.31 9.75 -12.59
C ALA A 89 2.74 10.28 -12.55
N SER A 90 3.66 9.65 -13.29
CA SER A 90 5.07 10.04 -13.33
C SER A 90 5.65 9.87 -14.74
N GLY A 91 6.09 10.99 -15.34
CA GLY A 91 6.65 10.99 -16.69
C GLY A 91 5.65 10.47 -17.72
N GLN A 92 5.95 9.30 -18.30
CA GLN A 92 5.09 8.61 -19.28
C GLN A 92 4.13 7.58 -18.65
N MET A 93 4.27 7.34 -17.34
CA MET A 93 3.43 6.38 -16.62
C MET A 93 2.17 7.09 -16.12
N SER A 94 1.00 6.58 -16.55
CA SER A 94 -0.29 7.04 -16.02
C SER A 94 -0.44 6.61 -14.56
N ALA A 95 -1.23 7.34 -13.79
CA ALA A 95 -1.59 6.93 -12.44
C ALA A 95 -2.25 5.55 -12.47
N PHE A 96 -1.94 4.72 -11.48
CA PHE A 96 -2.52 3.39 -11.31
C PHE A 96 -2.59 3.03 -9.84
N GLY A 97 -3.21 1.90 -9.53
CA GLY A 97 -3.26 1.38 -8.18
C GLY A 97 -3.20 -0.13 -8.16
N GLU A 98 -2.72 -0.63 -7.04
CA GLU A 98 -2.65 -2.06 -6.75
C GLU A 98 -3.40 -2.34 -5.46
N THR A 99 -4.10 -3.46 -5.42
CA THR A 99 -4.81 -3.93 -4.23
C THR A 99 -4.32 -5.32 -3.89
N TYR A 100 -3.88 -5.50 -2.66
CA TYR A 100 -3.33 -6.73 -2.13
C TYR A 100 -4.18 -7.23 -0.98
N VAL A 101 -4.19 -8.55 -0.77
CA VAL A 101 -4.60 -9.15 0.49
C VAL A 101 -3.38 -9.75 1.18
N ILE A 102 -3.33 -9.57 2.50
CA ILE A 102 -2.33 -10.19 3.35
C ILE A 102 -2.81 -11.60 3.69
N GLU A 103 -1.99 -12.61 3.45
CA GLU A 103 -2.34 -14.00 3.75
C GLU A 103 -1.14 -14.82 4.21
N HIS A 104 -1.41 -15.97 4.85
CA HIS A 104 -0.38 -16.96 5.14
C HIS A 104 -0.02 -17.75 3.88
N SER A 105 1.28 -17.88 3.62
CA SER A 105 1.82 -18.71 2.54
C SER A 105 2.55 -19.92 3.13
N ASP A 106 2.08 -21.13 2.80
CA ASP A 106 2.78 -22.37 3.14
C ASP A 106 4.12 -22.49 2.40
N LYS A 107 4.25 -21.85 1.23
CA LYS A 107 5.46 -21.88 0.39
C LYS A 107 6.57 -21.01 0.98
N GLU A 108 6.21 -19.85 1.51
CA GLU A 108 7.16 -18.87 2.03
C GLU A 108 7.30 -18.95 3.56
N ASP A 109 6.46 -19.74 4.23
CA ASP A 109 6.43 -19.91 5.70
C ASP A 109 6.21 -18.57 6.47
N GLY A 110 5.22 -17.80 6.04
CA GLY A 110 4.95 -16.49 6.65
C GLY A 110 3.77 -15.73 6.05
N LEU A 111 3.61 -14.48 6.49
CA LEU A 111 2.65 -13.54 5.89
C LEU A 111 3.25 -12.94 4.60
N VAL A 112 2.42 -12.86 3.57
CA VAL A 112 2.78 -12.31 2.25
C VAL A 112 1.68 -11.41 1.70
N LEU A 113 2.04 -10.56 0.74
CA LEU A 113 1.10 -9.84 -0.12
C LEU A 113 0.74 -10.68 -1.35
N ARG A 114 -0.56 -10.90 -1.57
CA ARG A 114 -1.07 -11.42 -2.83
C ARG A 114 -1.88 -10.36 -3.56
N LEU A 115 -1.49 -10.06 -4.80
CA LEU A 115 -2.22 -9.13 -5.66
C LEU A 115 -3.65 -9.63 -5.92
N LEU A 116 -4.63 -8.74 -5.74
CA LEU A 116 -6.05 -8.94 -6.04
C LEU A 116 -6.49 -8.17 -7.28
N ALA A 117 -6.01 -6.94 -7.42
CA ALA A 117 -6.38 -6.05 -8.52
C ALA A 117 -5.22 -5.12 -8.86
N HIS A 118 -5.09 -4.82 -10.14
CA HIS A 118 -4.16 -3.84 -10.69
C HIS A 118 -4.93 -3.04 -11.74
N THR A 119 -4.84 -1.71 -11.68
CA THR A 119 -5.59 -0.84 -12.60
C THR A 119 -4.79 -0.44 -13.84
N SER A 120 -3.50 -0.75 -13.91
CA SER A 120 -2.75 -0.57 -15.16
C SER A 120 -3.22 -1.60 -16.21
N GLN A 121 -2.95 -1.33 -17.48
CA GLN A 121 -3.31 -2.22 -18.58
C GLN A 121 -2.32 -3.37 -18.78
N ASP A 122 -1.49 -3.67 -17.78
CA ASP A 122 -0.53 -4.78 -17.83
C ASP A 122 -1.22 -6.11 -17.44
N PRO A 123 -1.44 -7.03 -18.40
CA PRO A 123 -2.10 -8.30 -18.13
C PRO A 123 -1.24 -9.28 -17.33
N ASP A 124 0.08 -9.08 -17.31
CA ASP A 124 1.05 -9.99 -16.68
C ASP A 124 1.49 -9.51 -15.29
N ALA A 125 0.84 -8.48 -14.77
CA ALA A 125 1.22 -7.90 -13.50
C ALA A 125 0.98 -8.85 -12.33
N VAL A 126 2.07 -9.10 -11.60
CA VAL A 126 2.08 -9.93 -10.38
C VAL A 126 1.99 -9.11 -9.10
N GLY A 127 2.09 -7.77 -9.21
CA GLY A 127 2.11 -6.82 -8.11
C GLY A 127 3.54 -6.41 -7.78
N PHE A 128 3.83 -5.10 -7.73
CA PHE A 128 5.16 -4.59 -7.42
C PHE A 128 5.72 -5.11 -6.08
N TYR A 129 4.84 -5.29 -5.09
CA TYR A 129 5.21 -5.73 -3.75
C TYR A 129 4.77 -7.16 -3.43
N ALA A 130 4.40 -7.98 -4.42
CA ALA A 130 4.14 -9.40 -4.17
C ALA A 130 5.43 -10.21 -4.32
N PRO A 131 5.77 -11.13 -3.39
CA PRO A 131 5.06 -11.46 -2.15
C PRO A 131 5.36 -10.50 -0.98
N GLY A 132 6.26 -9.55 -1.16
CA GLY A 132 6.73 -8.62 -0.13
C GLY A 132 7.71 -9.30 0.82
N MET A 133 8.08 -8.59 1.89
CA MET A 133 8.93 -9.16 2.93
C MET A 133 8.16 -10.21 3.75
N VAL A 134 8.59 -11.46 3.66
CA VAL A 134 7.96 -12.59 4.37
C VAL A 134 7.93 -12.32 5.88
N GLY A 135 6.72 -12.36 6.46
CA GLY A 135 6.49 -12.10 7.89
C GLY A 135 6.26 -10.62 8.23
N ASP A 136 6.66 -9.69 7.37
CA ASP A 136 6.36 -8.25 7.47
C ASP A 136 5.98 -7.64 6.12
N PRO A 137 4.83 -8.03 5.55
CA PRO A 137 4.44 -7.67 4.19
C PRO A 137 4.21 -6.16 3.97
N LEU A 138 4.15 -5.35 5.04
CA LEU A 138 3.91 -3.92 4.94
C LEU A 138 5.20 -3.08 4.88
N MET A 139 6.34 -3.65 5.29
CA MET A 139 7.60 -2.91 5.42
C MET A 139 8.03 -2.26 4.10
N GLU A 140 8.12 -3.04 3.02
CA GLU A 140 8.57 -2.54 1.71
C GLU A 140 7.61 -1.47 1.12
N PRO A 141 6.29 -1.72 1.00
CA PRO A 141 5.34 -0.69 0.55
C PRO A 141 5.44 0.60 1.38
N TRP A 142 5.54 0.48 2.71
CA TRP A 142 5.61 1.63 3.60
C TRP A 142 6.85 2.47 3.37
N MET A 143 8.01 1.82 3.27
CA MET A 143 9.30 2.49 3.10
C MET A 143 9.43 3.14 1.73
N GLU A 144 8.91 2.50 0.68
CA GLU A 144 9.03 2.96 -0.71
C GLU A 144 7.92 3.90 -1.15
N SER A 145 6.66 3.49 -1.00
CA SER A 145 5.50 4.27 -1.46
C SER A 145 5.06 5.31 -0.44
N GLY A 146 5.37 5.10 0.84
CA GLY A 146 5.09 6.05 1.93
C GLY A 146 3.67 5.96 2.48
N PRO A 147 3.45 6.46 3.71
CA PRO A 147 2.16 6.37 4.41
C PRO A 147 1.01 7.02 3.64
N ALA A 148 1.29 8.11 2.93
CA ALA A 148 0.34 8.87 2.12
C ALA A 148 -0.29 8.02 1.01
N SER A 149 0.48 7.13 0.40
CA SER A 149 0.06 6.35 -0.77
C SER A 149 -0.67 5.05 -0.40
N LEU A 150 -0.65 4.66 0.88
CA LEU A 150 -1.15 3.37 1.35
C LEU A 150 -2.47 3.53 2.08
N THR A 151 -3.47 2.75 1.69
CA THR A 151 -4.70 2.59 2.47
C THR A 151 -4.78 1.15 3.00
N LEU A 152 -4.91 0.99 4.30
CA LEU A 152 -5.13 -0.32 4.93
C LEU A 152 -6.57 -0.47 5.39
N VAL A 153 -7.12 -1.65 5.08
CA VAL A 153 -8.48 -2.06 5.46
C VAL A 153 -8.41 -3.36 6.26
N ARG A 154 -9.05 -3.37 7.42
CA ARG A 154 -9.21 -4.55 8.29
C ARG A 154 -10.69 -4.74 8.59
N ASP A 155 -11.22 -5.94 8.37
CA ASP A 155 -12.63 -6.27 8.58
C ASP A 155 -13.60 -5.28 7.88
N GLY A 156 -13.23 -4.85 6.67
CA GLY A 156 -14.02 -3.89 5.88
C GLY A 156 -13.98 -2.43 6.39
N ARG A 157 -13.12 -2.11 7.35
CA ARG A 157 -12.92 -0.74 7.89
C ARG A 157 -11.54 -0.22 7.52
N VAL A 158 -11.46 1.02 7.08
CA VAL A 158 -10.18 1.71 6.86
C VAL A 158 -9.53 1.98 8.22
N ILE A 159 -8.36 1.38 8.44
CA ILE A 159 -7.56 1.51 9.67
C ILE A 159 -6.35 2.45 9.48
N HIS A 160 -5.94 2.65 8.23
CA HIS A 160 -4.96 3.66 7.82
C HIS A 160 -5.44 4.29 6.51
N PRO A 161 -5.90 5.55 6.51
CA PRO A 161 -6.30 6.23 5.28
C PRO A 161 -5.07 6.80 4.58
N GLY A 162 -4.76 6.29 3.38
CA GLY A 162 -3.85 6.98 2.48
C GLY A 162 -4.40 8.37 2.17
N ARG A 163 -3.55 9.39 2.16
CA ARG A 163 -3.92 10.79 1.99
C ARG A 163 -2.97 11.53 1.06
#